data_AF-A0A7Y4MG67-F1
#
_entry.id   AF-A0A7Y4MG67-F1
#
_cell.length_a   1.000
_cell.length_b   1.000
_cell.length_c   1.000
_cell.angle_alpha   90.00
_cell.angle_beta   90.00
_cell.angle_gamma   90.00
#
_symmetry.space_group_name_H-M   'P 1'
#
loop_
_entity.id
_entity.type
_entity.pdbx_description
1 polymer ?
#
loop_
_entity_poly.entity_id
_entity_poly.type
_entity_poly.pdbx_seq_one_letter_code
_entity_poly.pdbx_strand_id
1 'polypeptide(L)' 'HVLRECPICHAKFLSMRLGRDHTCPKCGYGFRILAKRRVKITFDKFTEIDQNITVPDRYTDEKYRAKIAKA' A
#
# COMPACT_ATOMS: atom_id res chain seq x y z
N HIS A 1 10.29 -8.70 -3.93
CA HIS A 1 11.15 -9.51 -3.02
C HIS A 1 10.49 -10.82 -2.68
N VAL A 2 11.18 -11.93 -2.95
CA VAL A 2 10.69 -13.30 -2.70
C VAL A 2 10.74 -13.62 -1.20
N LEU A 3 11.78 -13.17 -0.50
CA LEU A 3 11.95 -13.27 0.95
C LEU A 3 11.65 -11.91 1.62
N ARG A 4 10.99 -11.93 2.78
CA ARG A 4 10.78 -10.76 3.63
C ARG A 4 11.13 -11.05 5.08
N GLU A 5 11.45 -9.97 5.78
CA GLU A 5 11.65 -9.97 7.23
C GLU A 5 10.57 -9.12 7.90
N CYS A 6 10.04 -9.62 9.02
CA CYS A 6 9.10 -8.87 9.85
C CYS A 6 9.86 -7.80 10.66
N PRO A 7 9.45 -6.52 10.65
CA PRO A 7 10.10 -5.49 11.45
C PRO A 7 9.85 -5.62 12.96
N ILE A 8 8.92 -6.49 13.39
CA ILE A 8 8.55 -6.67 14.80
C ILE A 8 9.17 -7.93 15.40
N CYS A 9 9.04 -9.08 14.72
CA CYS A 9 9.52 -10.36 15.25
C CYS A 9 10.77 -10.89 14.53
N HIS A 10 11.29 -10.15 13.54
CA HIS A 10 12.47 -10.50 12.73
C HIS A 10 12.42 -11.87 12.05
N ALA A 11 11.23 -12.47 11.98
CA ALA A 11 11.03 -13.71 11.26
C ALA A 11 11.23 -13.47 9.76
N LYS A 12 12.08 -14.30 9.16
CA LYS A 12 12.29 -14.36 7.72
C LYS A 12 11.36 -15.40 7.14
N PHE A 13 10.55 -15.01 6.16
CA PHE A 13 9.60 -15.90 5.51
C PHE A 13 9.39 -15.50 4.05
N LEU A 14 8.90 -16.45 3.25
CA LEU A 14 8.57 -16.21 1.86
C LEU A 14 7.36 -15.26 1.76
N SER A 15 7.43 -14.28 0.88
CA SER A 15 6.36 -13.28 0.69
C SER A 15 4.98 -13.89 0.40
N MET A 16 4.93 -15.12 -0.14
CA MET A 16 3.68 -15.85 -0.38
C MET A 16 2.93 -16.23 0.91
N ARG A 17 3.64 -16.31 2.05
CA ARG A 17 3.05 -16.66 3.36
C ARG A 17 2.33 -15.51 4.05
N LEU A 18 2.35 -14.30 3.50
CA LEU A 18 1.64 -13.13 4.03
C LEU A 18 0.11 -13.23 3.95
N GLY A 19 -0.40 -14.15 3.13
CA GLY A 19 -1.84 -14.31 2.96
C GLY A 19 -2.52 -13.09 2.31
N ARG A 20 -3.85 -13.09 2.42
CA ARG A 20 -4.72 -12.05 1.82
C ARG A 20 -4.58 -10.71 2.54
N ASP A 21 -4.50 -10.78 3.87
CA ASP A 21 -4.44 -9.70 4.84
C ASP A 21 -3.05 -9.08 5.01
N HIS A 22 -2.00 -9.69 4.44
CA HIS A 22 -0.63 -9.20 4.57
C HIS A 22 -0.19 -9.09 6.03
N THR A 23 -0.43 -10.16 6.79
CA THR A 23 0.01 -10.25 8.18
C THR A 23 1.24 -11.15 8.30
N CYS A 24 2.04 -10.91 9.33
CA CYS A 24 3.15 -11.80 9.65
C CYS A 24 2.59 -13.13 10.17
N PRO A 25 2.97 -14.29 9.57
CA PRO A 25 2.47 -15.58 9.99
C PRO A 25 2.96 -16.00 11.39
N LYS A 26 3.99 -15.33 11.93
CA LYS A 26 4.55 -15.64 13.27
C LYS A 26 3.94 -14.80 14.38
N CYS A 27 3.77 -13.49 14.17
CA CYS A 27 3.35 -12.56 15.23
C CYS A 27 2.06 -11.78 14.92
N GLY A 28 1.44 -11.98 13.76
CA GLY A 28 0.22 -11.28 13.37
C GLY A 28 0.41 -9.82 12.95
N TYR A 29 1.64 -9.31 12.89
CA TYR A 29 1.90 -7.92 12.49
C TYR A 29 1.36 -7.63 11.09
N GLY A 30 0.44 -6.68 10.97
CA GLY A 30 -0.11 -6.22 9.69
C GLY A 30 0.88 -5.33 8.95
N PHE A 31 1.38 -5.79 7.81
CA PHE A 31 2.27 -5.00 6.97
C PHE A 31 1.52 -3.87 6.27
N ARG A 32 2.25 -2.80 5.91
CA ARG A 32 1.70 -1.74 5.08
C ARG A 32 1.20 -2.32 3.75
N ILE A 33 -0.08 -2.08 3.47
CA ILE A 33 -0.74 -2.43 2.21
C ILE A 33 -1.09 -1.17 1.42
N LEU A 34 -1.16 -1.32 0.10
CA LEU A 34 -1.64 -0.28 -0.80
C LEU A 34 -3.15 -0.04 -0.62
N ALA A 35 -3.62 1.17 -0.92
CA ALA A 35 -5.04 1.54 -0.80
C ALA A 35 -5.96 0.57 -1.56
N LYS A 36 -5.64 0.27 -2.83
CA LYS A 36 -6.40 -0.70 -3.65
C LYS A 36 -6.42 -2.12 -3.06
N ARG A 37 -5.34 -2.52 -2.37
CA ARG A 37 -5.30 -3.83 -1.69
C ARG A 37 -6.22 -3.85 -0.48
N ARG A 38 -6.25 -2.76 0.31
CA ARG A 38 -7.16 -2.62 1.45
C ARG A 38 -8.62 -2.76 1.01
N VAL A 39 -9.01 -2.06 -0.04
CA VAL A 39 -10.34 -2.18 -0.65
C VAL A 39 -10.70 -3.64 -0.95
N LYS A 40 -9.81 -4.40 -1.61
CA LYS A 40 -10.02 -5.83 -1.95
C LYS A 40 -10.14 -6.76 -0.74
N ILE A 41 -9.61 -6.37 0.41
CA ILE A 41 -9.72 -7.14 1.66
C ILE A 41 -11.04 -6.81 2.35
N THR A 42 -11.49 -5.56 2.26
CA THR A 42 -12.62 -5.03 3.03
C THR A 42 -13.98 -5.20 2.34
N PHE A 43 -14.06 -5.05 1.02
CA PHE A 43 -15.33 -4.99 0.30
C PHE A 43 -15.45 -6.13 -0.73
N ASP A 44 -16.65 -6.68 -0.87
CA ASP A 44 -16.97 -7.66 -1.93
C ASP A 44 -17.18 -6.98 -3.29
N LYS A 45 -17.76 -5.78 -3.30
CA LYS A 45 -17.97 -4.94 -4.48
C LYS A 45 -17.53 -3.51 -4.15
N PHE A 46 -16.78 -2.89 -5.05
CA PHE A 46 -16.30 -1.53 -4.88
C PHE A 46 -16.21 -0.80 -6.22
N THR A 47 -16.68 0.44 -6.23
CA THR A 47 -16.62 1.35 -7.38
C THR A 47 -15.86 2.60 -6.95
N GLU A 48 -14.72 2.86 -7.58
CA GLU A 48 -13.92 4.06 -7.34
C GLU A 48 -14.63 5.29 -7.92
N ILE A 49 -14.87 6.31 -7.08
CA ILE A 49 -15.40 7.62 -7.47
C ILE A 49 -14.24 8.62 -7.63
N ASP A 50 -14.41 9.59 -8.53
CA ASP A 50 -13.50 10.74 -8.68
C ASP A 50 -12.01 10.40 -8.90
N GLN A 51 -11.74 9.31 -9.62
CA GLN A 51 -10.38 8.81 -9.87
C GLN A 51 -9.43 9.82 -10.52
N ASN A 52 -9.97 10.81 -11.21
CA ASN A 52 -9.21 11.81 -11.97
C ASN A 52 -8.97 13.11 -11.18
N ILE A 53 -9.42 13.21 -9.93
CA ILE A 53 -9.10 14.38 -9.10
C ILE A 53 -7.59 14.38 -8.84
N THR A 54 -6.94 15.46 -9.23
CA THR A 54 -5.51 15.69 -9.03
C THR A 54 -5.26 17.06 -8.41
N VAL A 55 -3.99 17.34 -8.10
CA VAL A 55 -3.58 18.61 -7.52
C VAL A 55 -3.86 19.76 -8.50
N PRO A 56 -4.58 20.82 -8.10
CA PRO A 56 -4.91 21.94 -8.96
C PRO A 56 -3.68 22.72 -9.46
N ASP A 57 -3.81 23.35 -10.63
CA ASP A 57 -2.66 24.01 -11.26
C ASP A 57 -2.13 25.27 -10.56
N ARG A 58 -2.93 25.82 -9.64
CA ARG A 58 -2.57 26.98 -8.82
C ARG A 58 -1.33 26.76 -7.94
N TYR A 59 -0.94 25.51 -7.70
CA TYR A 59 0.28 25.20 -6.95
C TYR A 59 1.48 25.20 -7.92
N THR A 60 2.22 26.30 -7.95
CA THR A 60 3.30 26.53 -8.94
C THR A 60 4.70 26.15 -8.45
N ASP A 61 4.86 25.74 -7.19
CA ASP A 61 6.16 25.31 -6.66
C ASP A 61 6.72 24.12 -7.45
N GLU A 62 7.87 24.32 -8.09
CA GLU A 62 8.50 23.33 -8.98
C GLU A 62 8.86 22.04 -8.25
N LYS A 63 9.34 22.13 -7.00
CA LYS A 63 9.71 20.95 -6.19
C LYS A 63 8.47 20.13 -5.82
N TYR A 64 7.35 20.79 -5.58
CA TYR A 64 6.07 20.15 -5.29
C TYR A 64 5.48 19.49 -6.53
N ARG A 65 5.49 20.16 -7.69
CA ARG A 65 5.06 19.57 -8.97
C ARG A 65 5.90 18.34 -9.35
N ALA A 66 7.22 18.40 -9.15
CA ALA A 66 8.10 17.25 -9.37
C ALA A 66 7.78 16.06 -8.45
N LYS A 67 7.35 16.30 -7.21
CA LYS A 67 6.90 15.23 -6.29
C LYS A 67 5.60 14.60 -6.74
N ILE A 68 4.65 15.39 -7.25
CA ILE A 68 3.36 14.89 -7.76
C ILE A 68 3.58 14.01 -8.99
N ALA A 69 4.47 14.41 -9.91
CA ALA A 69 4.78 13.63 -11.10
C ALA A 69 5.46 12.28 -10.82
N LYS A 70 6.07 12.11 -9.64
CA LYS A 70 6.76 10.87 -9.22
C LYS A 70 5.86 9.93 -8.41
N ALA A 71 4.73 10.43 -7.89
CA ALA A 71 3.82 9.70 -7.00
C ALA A 71 3.06 8.60 -7.73
#